data_AF-A0A560AE48-F1
#
_entry.id   AF-A0A560AE48-F1
#
_cell.length_a   1.000
_cell.length_b   1.000
_cell.length_c   1.000
_cell.angle_alpha   90.00
_cell.angle_beta   90.00
_cell.angle_gamma   90.00
#
_symmetry.space_group_name_H-M   'P 1'
#
loop_
_entity.id
_entity.type
_entity.pdbx_description
1 polymer ?
#
loop_
_entity_poly.entity_id
_entity_poly.type
_entity_poly.pdbx_seq_one_letter_code
_entity_poly.pdbx_strand_id
1 'polypeptide(L)' 'MDFEVGVDRLAFYEAGMDLGAVIRSARVEGGNTTLDVGAGNRITILGQTGNVAAWFS' A
#
# COMPACT_ATOMS: atom_id res chain seq x y z
N MET A 1 13.49 -7.74 8.17
CA MET A 1 13.82 -6.81 7.08
C MET A 1 12.59 -5.96 6.88
N ASP A 2 12.75 -4.66 6.95
CA ASP A 2 11.64 -3.71 6.84
C ASP A 2 11.47 -3.29 5.39
N PHE A 3 10.28 -2.81 5.03
CA PHE A 3 10.04 -2.27 3.68
C PHE A 3 10.81 -0.96 3.49
N GLU A 4 11.65 -0.90 2.48
CA GLU A 4 12.44 0.28 2.12
C GLU A 4 11.85 0.96 0.87
N VAL A 5 11.31 2.17 1.04
CA VAL A 5 10.72 2.96 -0.05
C VAL A 5 11.78 3.26 -1.11
N GLY A 6 11.47 2.92 -2.36
CA GLY A 6 12.35 3.16 -3.52
C GLY A 6 13.36 2.04 -3.78
N VAL A 7 13.48 1.08 -2.86
CA VAL A 7 14.24 -0.16 -3.06
C VAL A 7 13.28 -1.33 -3.24
N ASP A 8 12.32 -1.46 -2.32
CA ASP A 8 11.27 -2.49 -2.36
C ASP A 8 10.03 -2.02 -3.13
N ARG A 9 9.30 -3.00 -3.66
CA ARG A 9 8.06 -2.77 -4.43
C ARG A 9 6.94 -3.68 -3.96
N LEU A 10 5.73 -3.14 -3.94
CA LEU A 10 4.50 -3.88 -3.77
C LEU A 10 3.97 -4.33 -5.13
N ALA A 11 3.34 -5.50 -5.14
CA ALA A 11 2.65 -6.01 -6.32
C ALA A 11 1.40 -6.79 -5.89
N PHE A 12 0.32 -6.60 -6.65
CA PHE A 12 -0.89 -7.39 -6.53
C PHE A 12 -1.16 -8.09 -7.85
N TYR A 13 -1.47 -9.38 -7.78
CA TYR A 13 -1.68 -10.24 -8.96
C TYR A 13 -3.13 -10.74 -9.07
N GLU A 14 -4.01 -10.27 -8.20
CA GLU A 14 -5.40 -10.70 -8.17
C GLU A 14 -6.18 -10.08 -9.34
N ALA A 15 -6.86 -10.94 -10.10
CA ALA A 15 -7.61 -10.52 -11.29
C ALA A 15 -8.88 -9.78 -10.87
N GLY A 16 -8.94 -8.49 -11.17
CA GLY A 16 -10.06 -7.63 -10.79
C GLY A 16 -9.69 -6.56 -9.76
N MET A 17 -8.48 -6.59 -9.22
CA MET A 17 -7.99 -5.54 -8.34
C MET A 17 -7.84 -4.20 -9.08
N ASP A 18 -8.54 -3.18 -8.60
CA ASP A 18 -8.31 -1.79 -9.01
C ASP A 18 -7.17 -1.20 -8.19
N LEU A 19 -5.94 -1.26 -8.72
CA LEU A 19 -4.76 -0.66 -8.10
C LEU A 19 -4.95 0.83 -7.78
N GLY A 20 -5.67 1.57 -8.62
CA GLY A 20 -5.98 2.97 -8.38
C GLY A 20 -6.88 3.16 -7.15
N ALA A 21 -7.87 2.29 -6.95
CA ALA A 21 -8.70 2.30 -5.74
C ALA A 21 -7.88 1.97 -4.49
N VAL A 22 -6.98 0.99 -4.57
CA VAL A 22 -6.07 0.64 -3.46
C VAL A 22 -5.20 1.85 -3.08
N ILE A 23 -4.54 2.49 -4.05
CA ILE A 23 -3.70 3.67 -3.80
C ILE A 23 -4.54 4.82 -3.20
N ARG A 24 -5.75 5.08 -3.73
CA ARG A 24 -6.65 6.12 -3.20
C ARG A 24 -7.17 5.83 -1.79
N SER A 25 -7.19 4.57 -1.37
CA SER A 25 -7.64 4.15 -0.03
C SER A 25 -6.59 4.39 1.07
N ALA A 26 -5.37 4.79 0.68
CA ALA A 26 -4.26 4.98 1.60
C ALA A 26 -4.61 5.95 2.72
N ARG A 27 -4.37 5.52 3.95
CA ARG A 27 -4.56 6.32 5.16
C ARG A 27 -3.36 6.19 6.08
N VAL A 28 -2.95 7.31 6.66
CA VAL A 28 -1.84 7.35 7.62
C VAL A 28 -2.40 7.27 9.03
N GLU A 29 -2.01 6.23 9.77
CA GLU A 29 -2.45 5.95 11.13
C GLU A 29 -1.22 5.65 11.99
N GLY A 30 -0.89 6.55 12.93
CA GLY A 30 0.23 6.35 13.85
C GLY A 30 1.61 6.23 13.17
N GLY A 31 1.83 6.92 12.05
CA GLY A 31 3.09 6.85 11.28
C GLY A 31 3.20 5.65 10.35
N ASN A 32 2.14 4.84 10.24
CA ASN A 32 2.04 3.73 9.30
C ASN A 32 1.07 4.10 8.18
N THR A 33 1.19 3.43 7.03
CA THR A 33 0.22 3.57 5.94
C THR A 33 -0.60 2.30 5.82
N THR A 34 -1.93 2.42 5.88
CA THR A 34 -2.85 1.30 5.65
C THR A 34 -3.56 1.45 4.31
N LEU A 35 -3.61 0.36 3.56
CA LEU A 35 -4.27 0.22 2.26
C LEU A 35 -5.48 -0.71 2.43
N ASP A 36 -6.61 -0.33 1.84
CA ASP A 36 -7.74 -1.23 1.63
C ASP A 36 -7.50 -2.02 0.34
N VAL A 37 -7.55 -3.35 0.42
CA VAL A 37 -7.37 -4.26 -0.72
C VAL A 37 -8.66 -5.00 -1.07
N GLY A 38 -9.80 -4.53 -0.56
CA GLY A 38 -11.13 -5.07 -0.82
C GLY A 38 -11.53 -6.21 0.11
N ALA A 39 -12.83 -6.57 0.07
CA ALA A 39 -13.41 -7.66 0.86
C ALA A 39 -13.16 -7.56 2.39
N GLY A 40 -12.98 -6.34 2.90
CA GLY A 40 -12.65 -6.09 4.32
C GLY A 40 -11.19 -6.32 4.69
N ASN A 41 -10.35 -6.73 3.74
CA ASN A 41 -8.92 -6.96 3.93
C ASN A 41 -8.14 -5.65 3.85
N ARG A 42 -7.08 -5.57 4.66
CA ARG A 42 -6.21 -4.40 4.74
C ARG A 42 -4.76 -4.84 4.86
N ILE A 43 -3.87 -4.04 4.28
CA ILE A 43 -2.42 -4.16 4.45
C ILE A 43 -1.94 -2.90 5.13
N THR A 44 -1.15 -3.03 6.19
CA THR A 44 -0.48 -1.91 6.85
C THR A 44 1.03 -2.01 6.63
N ILE A 45 1.62 -0.97 6.05
CA ILE A 45 3.06 -0.81 5.93
C ILE A 45 3.55 0.01 7.13
N LEU A 46 4.34 -0.64 7.98
CA LEU A 46 4.79 -0.07 9.24
C LEU A 46 5.88 0.98 9.02
N GLY A 47 5.77 2.11 9.71
CA GLY A 47 6.77 3.20 9.69
C GLY A 47 6.88 3.95 8.36
N GLN A 48 6.03 3.65 7.38
CA GLN A 48 6.09 4.27 6.05
C GLN A 48 4.90 5.18 5.81
N THR A 49 5.20 6.37 5.28
CA THR A 49 4.22 7.39 4.87
C THR A 49 4.65 8.04 3.57
N GLY A 50 3.77 8.79 2.92
CA GLY A 50 4.09 9.57 1.72
C GLY A 50 3.45 9.03 0.44
N ASN A 51 4.19 9.08 -0.67
CA ASN A 51 3.66 8.76 -1.99
C ASN A 51 3.53 7.24 -2.21
N VAL A 52 2.37 6.69 -1.84
CA VAL A 52 2.04 5.26 -2.01
C VAL A 52 2.14 4.79 -3.45
N ALA A 53 1.83 5.64 -4.44
CA ALA A 53 1.88 5.24 -5.84
C ALA A 53 3.31 4.83 -6.26
N ALA A 54 4.34 5.45 -5.67
CA ALA A 54 5.74 5.13 -5.96
C ALA A 54 6.16 3.74 -5.46
N TRP A 55 5.37 3.10 -4.60
CA TRP A 55 5.66 1.76 -4.09
C TRP A 55 5.31 0.66 -5.10
N PHE A 56 4.59 1.00 -6.18
CA PHE A 56 4.16 0.07 -7.23
C PHE A 56 4.90 0.29 -8.57
N SER A 57 5.81 1.27 -8.66
CA SER A 57 6.55 1.66 -9.87
C SER A 57 7.97 1.12 -9.93
#